data_AF-A0A7S0S3V5-F1
#
_entry.id   AF-A0A7S0S3V5-F1
#
_cell.length_a   1.000
_cell.length_b   1.000
_cell.length_c   1.000
_cell.angle_alpha   90.00
_cell.angle_beta   90.00
_cell.angle_gamma   90.00
#
_symmetry.space_group_name_H-M   'P 1'
#
loop_
_entity.id
_entity.type
_entity.pdbx_description
1 polymer ?
#
loop_
_entity_poly.entity_id
_entity_poly.type
_entity_poly.pdbx_seq_one_letter_code
_entity_poly.pdbx_strand_id
1 'polypeptide(L)'
;GERLQYILLAGIRLQDDAAEDPLTAAQLGLAPNIEWYWSKKLQPPLSEIFQTVLTPSQMQALMSGPHTLVRGEQLSAASMAGTPEAAAASVANAGVGCNTIISAAGATAAGPGTGKGGAKQSGLTSFFKIKTLCMHCRQPVSAPPSQSAASGAHAATALPALCDACKGVPGRWAELHCAALADASMQQSQVAAAVAQCQACHSGGTMGPVACTNAECSVFHQRLSASRRLGASNVKLERLAASAPDRAGACHAW
;
A
#
# COMPACT_ATOMS: atom_id res chain seq x y z
N GLY A 1 1.38 -33.67 -15.63
CA GLY A 1 1.72 -32.89 -14.42
C GLY A 1 1.06 -31.54 -14.55
N GLU A 2 0.40 -31.08 -13.49
CA GLU A 2 -0.24 -29.77 -13.44
C GLU A 2 0.82 -28.66 -13.27
N ARG A 3 0.50 -27.45 -13.74
CA ARG A 3 1.37 -26.28 -13.62
C ARG A 3 0.95 -25.49 -12.39
N LEU A 4 1.87 -25.29 -11.44
CA LEU A 4 1.65 -24.46 -10.27
C LEU A 4 2.20 -23.05 -10.53
N GLN A 5 1.37 -22.04 -10.30
CA GLN A 5 1.77 -20.64 -10.38
C GLN A 5 2.34 -20.20 -9.03
N TYR A 6 3.39 -19.37 -9.06
CA TYR A 6 3.99 -18.83 -7.84
C TYR A 6 4.62 -17.46 -8.11
N ILE A 7 4.77 -16.67 -7.04
CA ILE A 7 5.57 -15.45 -7.02
C ILE A 7 6.65 -15.53 -5.94
N LEU A 8 7.71 -14.74 -6.10
CA LEU A 8 8.81 -14.68 -5.14
C LEU A 8 8.64 -13.48 -4.21
N LEU A 9 8.53 -13.77 -2.91
CA LEU A 9 8.38 -12.77 -1.87
C LEU A 9 9.72 -12.11 -1.48
N ALA A 10 9.66 -10.86 -1.04
CA ALA A 10 10.83 -10.13 -0.54
C ALA A 10 11.28 -10.65 0.85
N GLY A 11 12.59 -10.62 1.12
CA GLY A 11 13.17 -10.88 2.45
C GLY A 11 13.56 -12.34 2.73
N ILE A 12 13.20 -13.28 1.85
CA ILE A 12 13.58 -14.70 1.97
C ILE A 12 14.75 -15.01 1.03
N ARG A 13 15.74 -15.75 1.52
CA ARG A 13 17.00 -16.02 0.81
C ARG A 13 16.88 -17.17 -0.19
N LEU A 14 16.20 -18.24 0.20
CA LEU A 14 16.03 -19.41 -0.67
C LEU A 14 14.81 -19.20 -1.56
N GLN A 15 14.94 -19.57 -2.83
CA GLN A 15 13.87 -19.38 -3.81
C GLN A 15 12.64 -20.22 -3.47
N ASP A 16 12.85 -21.46 -3.02
CA ASP A 16 11.78 -22.40 -2.72
C ASP A 16 10.94 -21.92 -1.53
N ASP A 17 11.60 -21.39 -0.51
CA ASP A 17 10.94 -20.82 0.67
C ASP A 17 10.28 -19.45 0.37
N ALA A 18 10.76 -18.74 -0.66
CA ALA A 18 10.22 -17.45 -1.08
C ALA A 18 9.00 -17.58 -1.99
N ALA A 19 8.71 -18.79 -2.49
CA ALA A 19 7.63 -19.04 -3.42
C ALA A 19 6.29 -19.05 -2.69
N GLU A 20 5.38 -18.17 -3.12
CA GLU A 20 4.02 -18.07 -2.57
C GLU A 20 2.99 -18.05 -3.70
N ASP A 21 1.78 -18.49 -3.39
CA ASP A 21 0.65 -18.42 -4.31
C ASP A 21 0.25 -16.95 -4.61
N PRO A 22 0.03 -16.56 -5.88
CA PRO A 22 -0.28 -15.17 -6.22
C PRO A 22 -1.55 -14.63 -5.52
N LEU A 23 -2.58 -15.45 -5.36
CA LEU A 23 -3.84 -15.02 -4.72
C LEU A 23 -3.61 -14.81 -3.22
N THR A 24 -2.92 -15.73 -2.57
CA THR A 24 -2.59 -15.67 -1.14
C THR A 24 -1.72 -14.46 -0.84
N ALA A 25 -0.66 -14.26 -1.61
CA ALA A 25 0.20 -13.09 -1.48
C ALA A 25 -0.55 -11.77 -1.70
N ALA A 26 -1.43 -11.74 -2.71
CA ALA A 26 -2.26 -10.59 -2.98
C ALA A 26 -3.28 -10.36 -1.86
N GLN A 27 -3.89 -11.37 -1.24
CA GLN A 27 -4.83 -11.20 -0.11
C GLN A 27 -4.14 -10.72 1.17
N LEU A 28 -2.92 -11.18 1.42
CA LEU A 28 -2.13 -10.79 2.59
C LEU A 28 -1.37 -9.46 2.40
N GLY A 29 -1.25 -8.97 1.16
CA GLY A 29 -0.50 -7.75 0.87
C GLY A 29 1.01 -7.92 1.05
N LEU A 30 1.50 -9.12 0.72
CA LEU A 30 2.92 -9.42 0.71
C LEU A 30 3.56 -8.79 -0.53
N ALA A 31 4.71 -8.15 -0.34
CA ALA A 31 5.40 -7.47 -1.43
C ALA A 31 6.29 -8.45 -2.22
N PRO A 32 6.25 -8.42 -3.56
CA PRO A 32 7.15 -9.23 -4.38
C PRO A 32 8.59 -8.72 -4.31
N ASN A 33 9.54 -9.62 -4.52
CA ASN A 33 10.97 -9.30 -4.58
C ASN A 33 11.36 -8.72 -5.95
N ILE A 34 11.13 -7.41 -6.13
CA ILE A 34 11.40 -6.71 -7.39
C ILE A 34 12.88 -6.84 -7.80
N GLU A 35 13.81 -6.80 -6.85
CA GLU A 35 15.25 -6.93 -7.11
C GLU A 35 15.61 -8.30 -7.68
N TRP A 36 14.97 -9.36 -7.19
CA TRP A 36 15.16 -10.71 -7.71
C TRP A 36 14.63 -10.83 -9.14
N TYR A 37 13.42 -10.33 -9.42
CA TYR A 37 12.86 -10.33 -10.78
C TYR A 37 13.74 -9.53 -11.76
N TRP A 38 14.26 -8.37 -11.34
CA TRP A 38 15.19 -7.57 -12.13
C TRP A 38 16.48 -8.34 -12.44
N SER A 39 17.22 -8.74 -11.41
CA SER A 39 18.57 -9.30 -11.56
C SER A 39 18.60 -10.72 -12.15
N LYS A 40 17.61 -11.57 -11.83
CA LYS A 40 17.62 -13.00 -12.22
C LYS A 40 16.71 -13.32 -13.40
N LYS A 41 15.66 -12.54 -13.65
CA LYS A 41 14.68 -12.85 -14.71
C LYS A 41 14.77 -11.88 -15.90
N LEU A 42 14.88 -10.58 -15.65
CA LEU A 42 14.88 -9.57 -16.73
C LEU A 42 16.28 -9.24 -17.24
N GLN A 43 17.27 -9.09 -16.37
CA GLN A 43 18.61 -8.67 -16.76
C GLN A 43 19.30 -9.65 -17.73
N PRO A 44 19.26 -11.00 -17.54
CA PRO A 44 19.89 -11.92 -18.47
C PRO A 44 19.38 -11.83 -19.92
N PRO A 45 18.07 -11.95 -20.20
CA PRO A 45 17.58 -11.86 -21.58
C PRO A 45 17.81 -10.47 -22.19
N LEU A 46 17.75 -9.40 -21.39
CA LEU A 46 18.08 -8.06 -21.89
C LEU A 46 19.55 -7.95 -22.28
N SER A 47 20.46 -8.53 -21.48
CA SER A 47 21.89 -8.54 -21.81
C SER A 47 22.17 -9.34 -23.09
N GLU A 48 21.50 -10.47 -23.29
CA GLU A 48 21.63 -11.29 -24.50
C GLU A 48 21.14 -10.56 -25.76
N ILE A 49 20.07 -9.77 -25.65
CA ILE A 49 19.54 -8.98 -26.77
C ILE A 49 20.50 -7.83 -27.08
N PHE A 50 20.86 -7.04 -26.06
CA PHE A 50 21.59 -5.79 -26.26
C PHE A 50 23.09 -5.98 -26.52
N GLN A 51 23.70 -7.12 -26.20
CA GLN A 51 25.13 -7.35 -26.46
C GLN A 51 25.47 -7.33 -27.95
N THR A 52 24.45 -7.49 -28.82
CA THR A 52 24.60 -7.41 -30.28
C THR A 52 24.70 -5.99 -30.80
N VAL A 53 24.22 -5.00 -30.03
CA VAL A 53 24.13 -3.59 -30.44
C VAL A 53 25.03 -2.68 -29.61
N LEU A 54 25.18 -2.97 -28.31
CA LEU A 54 25.86 -2.12 -27.35
C LEU A 54 27.23 -2.66 -26.95
N THR A 55 28.15 -1.76 -26.62
CA THR A 55 29.43 -2.15 -26.02
C THR A 55 29.25 -2.58 -24.55
N PRO A 56 30.19 -3.35 -23.96
CA PRO A 56 30.08 -3.80 -22.57
C PRO A 56 29.94 -2.66 -21.55
N SER A 57 30.57 -1.51 -21.79
CA SER A 57 30.47 -0.33 -20.91
C SER A 57 29.10 0.34 -21.00
N GLN A 58 28.53 0.46 -22.21
CA GLN A 58 27.18 0.98 -22.41
C GLN A 58 26.11 0.06 -21.80
N MET A 59 26.32 -1.26 -21.90
CA MET A 59 25.46 -2.25 -21.27
C MET A 59 25.44 -2.10 -19.75
N GLN A 60 26.62 -1.97 -19.12
CA GLN A 60 26.72 -1.78 -17.68
C GLN A 60 26.06 -0.48 -17.24
N ALA A 61 26.23 0.59 -18.01
CA ALA A 61 25.54 1.85 -17.76
C ALA A 61 24.01 1.71 -17.88
N LEU A 62 23.49 0.94 -18.84
CA LEU A 62 22.05 0.71 -18.99
C LEU A 62 21.44 -0.08 -17.82
N MET A 63 22.17 -1.09 -17.31
CA MET A 63 21.67 -1.98 -16.26
C MET A 63 21.84 -1.41 -14.84
N SER A 64 22.92 -0.69 -14.59
CA SER A 64 23.29 -0.19 -13.25
C SER A 64 23.51 1.32 -13.20
N GLY A 65 22.94 2.05 -14.16
CA GLY A 65 23.07 3.50 -14.27
C GLY A 65 22.26 4.28 -13.24
N PRO A 66 22.43 5.62 -13.21
CA PRO A 66 21.71 6.49 -12.28
C PRO A 66 20.18 6.42 -12.46
N HIS A 67 19.69 6.10 -13.66
CA HIS A 67 18.26 5.93 -13.94
C HIS A 67 17.63 4.69 -13.28
N THR A 68 18.43 3.71 -12.83
CA THR A 68 17.91 2.53 -12.11
C THR A 68 17.86 2.74 -10.60
N LEU A 69 18.37 3.87 -10.08
CA LEU A 69 18.29 4.23 -8.66
C LEU A 69 16.90 4.72 -8.21
N VAL A 70 15.86 4.48 -9.01
CA VAL A 70 14.47 4.78 -8.66
C VAL A 70 13.94 3.64 -7.80
N ARG A 71 13.76 3.90 -6.49
CA ARG A 71 13.05 2.97 -5.60
C ARG A 71 11.55 3.10 -5.82
N GLY A 72 10.93 2.08 -6.40
CA GLY A 72 9.48 1.97 -6.43
C GLY A 72 8.91 1.94 -5.02
N GLU A 73 7.78 2.62 -4.78
CA GLU A 73 7.06 2.52 -3.51
C GLU A 73 6.59 1.06 -3.33
N GLN A 74 7.24 0.34 -2.42
CA GLN A 74 6.75 -0.97 -2.00
C GLN A 74 5.55 -0.77 -1.09
N LEU A 75 4.36 -1.01 -1.64
CA LEU A 75 3.10 -1.11 -0.89
C LEU A 75 3.15 -2.38 -0.05
N SER A 76 3.87 -2.34 1.07
CA SER A 76 3.86 -3.41 2.06
C SER A 76 2.72 -3.18 3.05
N ALA A 77 2.15 -4.24 3.61
CA ALA A 77 1.20 -4.10 4.73
C ALA A 77 1.74 -3.24 5.89
N ALA A 78 3.06 -3.21 6.08
CA ALA A 78 3.74 -2.35 7.07
C ALA A 78 3.59 -0.84 6.78
N SER A 79 3.44 -0.43 5.51
CA SER A 79 3.16 0.97 5.15
C SER A 79 1.72 1.41 5.49
N MET A 80 0.83 0.45 5.80
CA MET A 80 -0.52 0.67 6.31
C MET A 80 -0.65 0.43 7.83
N ALA A 81 0.43 0.02 8.51
CA ALA A 81 0.43 -0.38 9.93
C ALA A 81 0.25 0.78 10.95
N GLY A 82 -0.24 1.93 10.48
CA GLY A 82 -0.78 2.98 11.35
C GLY A 82 -2.23 2.74 11.80
N THR A 83 -2.91 1.70 11.28
CA THR A 83 -4.26 1.32 11.70
C THR A 83 -4.25 0.03 12.52
N PRO A 84 -4.98 -0.04 13.65
CA PRO A 84 -5.03 -1.26 14.45
C PRO A 84 -5.58 -2.46 13.67
N GLU A 85 -5.02 -3.60 14.01
CA GLU A 85 -5.28 -4.97 13.58
C GLU A 85 -6.74 -5.39 13.86
N ALA A 86 -7.68 -4.85 13.08
CA ALA A 86 -9.08 -5.27 13.06
C ALA A 86 -9.74 -4.95 11.71
N ALA A 87 -9.17 -5.46 10.61
CA ALA A 87 -9.83 -5.45 9.29
C ALA A 87 -9.39 -6.64 8.39
N ALA A 88 -8.99 -7.76 8.99
CA ALA A 88 -8.94 -9.05 8.29
C ALA A 88 -10.30 -9.80 8.40
N ALA A 89 -11.40 -9.05 8.48
CA ALA A 89 -12.75 -9.56 8.30
C ALA A 89 -13.14 -9.27 6.84
N SER A 90 -13.49 -10.33 6.10
CA SER A 90 -14.07 -10.36 4.75
C SER A 90 -14.07 -9.04 3.98
N VAL A 91 -13.35 -9.00 2.85
CA VAL A 91 -13.60 -8.04 1.76
C VAL A 91 -14.98 -8.33 1.16
N ALA A 92 -16.02 -8.00 1.93
CA ALA A 92 -17.35 -7.77 1.44
C ALA A 92 -17.31 -6.38 0.82
N ASN A 93 -17.48 -6.40 -0.49
CA ASN A 93 -17.44 -5.29 -1.40
C ASN A 93 -18.34 -4.13 -0.93
N ALA A 94 -17.75 -3.12 -0.32
CA ALA A 94 -18.41 -1.86 -0.01
C ALA A 94 -18.25 -0.94 -1.23
N GLY A 95 -19.38 -0.59 -1.84
CA GLY A 95 -19.45 0.38 -2.93
C GLY A 95 -18.84 1.71 -2.52
N VAL A 96 -18.29 2.40 -3.51
CA VAL A 96 -17.81 3.78 -3.41
C VAL A 96 -18.91 4.65 -2.78
N GLY A 97 -18.67 5.13 -1.54
CA GLY A 97 -19.40 6.28 -1.00
C GLY A 97 -20.33 6.10 0.22
N CYS A 98 -20.09 5.17 1.16
CA CYS A 98 -20.85 5.21 2.42
C CYS A 98 -20.00 4.83 3.65
N ASN A 99 -19.86 5.77 4.59
CA ASN A 99 -19.05 5.65 5.80
C ASN A 99 -19.89 5.11 6.98
N THR A 100 -20.53 3.95 6.80
CA THR A 100 -21.38 3.35 7.84
C THR A 100 -20.86 1.98 8.23
N ILE A 101 -20.40 1.87 9.48
CA ILE A 101 -19.98 0.61 10.11
C ILE A 101 -21.26 -0.17 10.45
N ILE A 102 -21.60 -1.18 9.64
CA ILE A 102 -22.65 -2.13 9.98
C ILE A 102 -21.99 -3.29 10.74
N SER A 103 -22.12 -3.28 12.07
CA SER A 103 -21.82 -4.44 12.90
C SER A 103 -22.93 -5.47 12.75
N ALA A 104 -22.63 -6.63 12.18
CA ALA A 104 -23.52 -7.78 12.18
C ALA A 104 -22.95 -8.90 13.07
N ALA A 105 -23.77 -9.32 14.02
CA ALA A 105 -23.51 -10.39 14.97
C ALA A 105 -23.62 -11.78 14.31
N GLY A 106 -22.69 -12.68 14.69
CA GLY A 106 -22.91 -14.12 14.84
C GLY A 106 -23.23 -14.96 13.60
N ALA A 107 -22.27 -15.78 13.17
CA ALA A 107 -22.52 -17.15 12.70
C ALA A 107 -21.22 -17.96 12.69
N THR A 108 -21.19 -19.00 13.52
CA THR A 108 -20.18 -20.06 13.57
C THR A 108 -20.32 -21.00 12.39
N ALA A 109 -19.22 -21.39 11.74
CA ALA A 109 -19.16 -22.62 10.95
C ALA A 109 -17.78 -23.27 11.09
N ALA A 110 -17.81 -24.51 11.57
CA ALA A 110 -16.68 -25.38 11.82
C ALA A 110 -16.29 -26.20 10.58
N GLY A 111 -15.01 -26.55 10.48
CA GLY A 111 -14.47 -27.59 9.60
C GLY A 111 -13.11 -28.08 10.13
N PRO A 112 -12.76 -29.37 10.02
CA PRO A 112 -11.99 -30.09 11.04
C PRO A 112 -10.50 -30.28 10.69
N GLY A 113 -9.66 -30.53 11.70
CA GLY A 113 -8.39 -31.25 11.51
C GLY A 113 -7.18 -30.73 12.27
N THR A 114 -7.17 -30.93 13.59
CA THR A 114 -6.03 -31.33 14.43
C THR A 114 -4.59 -30.90 14.06
N GLY A 115 -4.06 -29.95 14.85
CA GLY A 115 -2.63 -29.74 15.04
C GLY A 115 -2.37 -28.86 16.27
N LYS A 116 -2.02 -29.47 17.41
CA LYS A 116 -1.58 -28.76 18.62
C LYS A 116 -0.29 -28.00 18.30
N GLY A 117 -0.28 -26.68 18.44
CA GLY A 117 0.92 -25.85 18.28
C GLY A 117 0.70 -24.49 18.93
N GLY A 118 1.67 -24.04 19.72
CA GLY A 118 1.53 -22.97 20.71
C GLY A 118 1.10 -21.60 20.18
N ALA A 119 0.63 -20.78 21.11
CA ALA A 119 0.35 -19.36 20.91
C ALA A 119 1.48 -18.71 20.08
N LYS A 120 1.14 -18.22 18.88
CA LYS A 120 2.07 -17.48 18.04
C LYS A 120 2.50 -16.23 18.82
N GLN A 121 3.74 -16.23 19.32
CA GLN A 121 4.35 -15.02 19.86
C GLN A 121 4.30 -13.94 18.77
N SER A 122 3.65 -12.82 19.06
CA SER A 122 3.59 -11.66 18.17
C SER A 122 5.00 -11.30 17.71
N GLY A 123 5.21 -11.19 16.40
CA GLY A 123 6.53 -10.98 15.80
C GLY A 123 7.22 -9.71 16.31
N LEU A 124 8.54 -9.65 16.16
CA LEU A 124 9.41 -8.51 16.54
C LEU A 124 8.89 -7.14 16.07
N THR A 125 8.10 -7.10 15.00
CA THR A 125 7.47 -5.89 14.44
C THR A 125 6.45 -5.24 15.38
N SER A 126 5.82 -5.98 16.27
CA SER A 126 4.84 -5.45 17.24
C SER A 126 5.47 -4.63 18.36
N PHE A 127 6.79 -4.79 18.58
CA PHE A 127 7.55 -4.03 19.59
C PHE A 127 8.25 -2.80 19.01
N PHE A 128 8.26 -2.65 17.69
CA PHE A 128 8.94 -1.54 17.02
C PHE A 128 8.03 -0.30 16.97
N LYS A 129 8.41 0.75 17.71
CA LYS A 129 7.77 2.07 17.58
C LYS A 129 8.14 2.68 16.23
N ILE A 130 7.21 2.66 15.28
CA ILE A 130 7.38 3.29 13.97
C ILE A 130 7.54 4.81 14.17
N LYS A 131 8.72 5.33 13.82
CA LYS A 131 8.95 6.79 13.77
C LYS A 131 8.28 7.35 12.53
N THR A 132 7.37 8.29 12.70
CA THR A 132 6.82 9.05 11.58
C THR A 132 7.82 10.11 11.13
N LEU A 133 8.07 10.16 9.82
CA LEU A 133 9.01 11.10 9.21
C LEU A 133 8.27 12.22 8.49
N CYS A 134 8.93 13.38 8.42
CA CYS A 134 8.51 14.53 7.63
C CYS A 134 8.57 14.17 6.15
N MET A 135 7.50 14.41 5.41
CA MET A 135 7.40 14.07 3.99
C MET A 135 8.37 14.88 3.10
N HIS A 136 8.89 16.01 3.59
CA HIS A 136 9.87 16.83 2.89
C HIS A 136 11.32 16.49 3.28
N CYS A 137 11.70 16.75 4.53
CA CYS A 137 13.10 16.65 4.97
C CYS A 137 13.46 15.30 5.60
N ARG A 138 12.51 14.36 5.71
CA ARG A 138 12.67 13.03 6.33
C ARG A 138 13.11 13.05 7.81
N GLN A 139 13.09 14.20 8.47
CA GLN A 139 13.32 14.30 9.92
C GLN A 139 12.14 13.70 10.69
N PRO A 140 12.37 13.06 11.85
CA PRO A 140 11.29 12.52 12.67
C PRO A 140 10.37 13.63 13.15
N VAL A 141 9.06 13.39 13.11
CA VAL A 141 8.04 14.33 13.54
C VAL A 141 7.48 13.87 14.88
N SER A 142 7.56 14.72 15.91
CA SER A 142 6.98 14.44 17.22
C SER A 142 5.47 14.69 17.23
N ALA A 143 4.75 13.95 18.08
CA ALA A 143 3.36 14.29 18.40
C ALA A 143 3.29 15.69 19.05
N PRO A 144 2.21 16.46 18.83
CA PRO A 144 2.02 17.74 19.51
C PRO A 144 2.00 17.56 21.05
N PRO A 145 2.57 18.51 21.82
CA PRO A 145 2.73 18.39 23.27
C PRO A 145 1.42 18.39 24.08
N SER A 146 0.27 18.71 23.46
CA SER A 146 -1.05 18.72 24.13
C SER A 146 -1.70 17.35 24.29
N GLN A 147 -1.05 16.26 23.85
CA GLN A 147 -1.58 14.89 23.95
C GLN A 147 -0.65 13.94 24.74
N SER A 148 0.30 14.47 25.51
CA SER A 148 1.06 13.66 26.47
C SER A 148 0.28 13.56 27.78
N ALA A 149 -0.34 12.40 28.00
CA ALA A 149 -0.89 11.92 29.28
C ALA A 149 -2.21 12.54 29.78
N ALA A 150 -3.35 11.99 29.34
CA ALA A 150 -4.52 11.74 30.19
C ALA A 150 -5.55 10.86 29.46
N SER A 151 -5.92 9.73 30.09
CA SER A 151 -7.18 8.96 29.99
C SER A 151 -7.77 8.60 28.60
N GLY A 152 -8.02 7.30 28.41
CA GLY A 152 -8.57 6.70 27.20
C GLY A 152 -9.78 7.41 26.59
N ALA A 153 -9.59 7.88 25.36
CA ALA A 153 -10.63 8.10 24.37
C ALA A 153 -9.99 7.95 22.98
N HIS A 154 -10.49 6.99 22.21
CA HIS A 154 -10.00 6.65 20.88
C HIS A 154 -10.38 7.73 19.85
N ALA A 155 -9.65 8.84 19.83
CA ALA A 155 -9.61 9.74 18.68
C ALA A 155 -8.24 9.61 18.04
N ALA A 156 -8.19 8.93 16.90
CA ALA A 156 -6.98 8.73 16.11
C ALA A 156 -6.54 10.06 15.48
N THR A 157 -5.87 10.92 16.25
CA THR A 157 -5.24 12.13 15.69
C THR A 157 -4.01 11.71 14.88
N ALA A 158 -4.13 11.78 13.55
CA ALA A 158 -3.03 11.50 12.63
C ALA A 158 -1.82 12.40 12.93
N LEU A 159 -0.64 11.80 13.08
CA LEU A 159 0.62 12.54 13.25
C LEU A 159 0.89 13.44 12.03
N PRO A 160 1.41 14.67 12.23
CA PRO A 160 1.56 15.61 11.14
C PRO A 160 2.51 15.10 10.04
N ALA A 161 2.23 15.49 8.79
CA ALA A 161 3.09 15.16 7.65
C ALA A 161 4.40 15.95 7.61
N LEU A 162 4.43 17.15 8.21
CA LEU A 162 5.57 18.07 8.18
C LEU A 162 6.09 18.36 9.60
N CYS A 163 7.41 18.54 9.72
CA CYS A 163 8.00 19.12 10.94
C CYS A 163 7.79 20.64 10.96
N ASP A 164 7.91 21.27 12.13
CA ASP A 164 7.59 22.69 12.31
C ASP A 164 8.45 23.62 11.43
N ALA A 165 9.72 23.27 11.22
CA ALA A 165 10.59 24.00 10.30
C ALA A 165 10.09 23.95 8.85
N CYS A 166 9.56 22.79 8.40
CA CYS A 166 9.01 22.66 7.05
C CYS A 166 7.60 23.26 6.91
N LYS A 167 6.81 23.29 7.98
CA LYS A 167 5.51 23.98 8.01
C LYS A 167 5.67 25.49 7.83
N GLY A 168 6.74 26.07 8.38
CA GLY A 168 7.02 27.50 8.27
C GLY A 168 7.50 27.98 6.89
N VAL A 169 7.80 27.06 5.96
CA VAL A 169 8.21 27.45 4.59
C VAL A 169 6.97 27.74 3.74
N PRO A 170 6.80 28.97 3.22
CA PRO A 170 5.63 29.33 2.42
C PRO A 170 5.52 28.47 1.17
N GLY A 171 4.31 28.07 0.81
CA GLY A 171 4.01 27.27 -0.40
C GLY A 171 4.37 25.78 -0.31
N ARG A 172 5.24 25.36 0.62
CA ARG A 172 5.69 23.96 0.72
C ARG A 172 4.57 22.97 1.03
N TRP A 173 3.69 23.33 1.95
CA TRP A 173 2.51 22.50 2.25
C TRP A 173 1.60 22.39 1.02
N ALA A 174 1.35 23.50 0.31
CA ALA A 174 0.48 23.53 -0.86
C ALA A 174 1.04 22.65 -1.99
N GLU A 175 2.34 22.72 -2.27
CA GLU A 175 3.00 21.88 -3.27
C GLU A 175 2.82 20.37 -2.98
N LEU A 176 3.15 19.96 -1.75
CA LEU A 176 3.02 18.55 -1.32
C LEU A 176 1.56 18.08 -1.28
N HIS A 177 0.65 18.95 -0.85
CA HIS A 177 -0.77 18.66 -0.80
C HIS A 177 -1.37 18.53 -2.20
N CYS A 178 -1.04 19.41 -3.13
CA CYS A 178 -1.46 19.31 -4.53
C CYS A 178 -0.94 18.02 -5.18
N ALA A 179 0.33 17.66 -4.95
CA ALA A 179 0.89 16.40 -5.43
C ALA A 179 0.15 15.18 -4.85
N ALA A 180 -0.07 15.15 -3.53
CA ALA A 180 -0.80 14.07 -2.87
C ALA A 180 -2.27 13.97 -3.32
N LEU A 181 -2.92 15.11 -3.61
CA LEU A 181 -4.29 15.15 -4.15
C LEU A 181 -4.34 14.59 -5.57
N ALA A 182 -3.37 14.95 -6.42
CA ALA A 182 -3.27 14.41 -7.77
C ALA A 182 -3.07 12.88 -7.73
N ASP A 183 -2.20 12.39 -6.85
CA ASP A 183 -1.99 10.95 -6.65
C ASP A 183 -3.28 10.24 -6.19
N ALA A 184 -3.96 10.79 -5.18
CA ALA A 184 -5.21 10.22 -4.68
C ALA A 184 -6.31 10.22 -5.75
N SER A 185 -6.44 11.28 -6.54
CA SER A 185 -7.36 11.35 -7.67
C SER A 185 -7.06 10.27 -8.72
N MET A 186 -5.77 10.04 -9.03
CA MET A 186 -5.36 8.95 -9.92
C MET A 186 -5.70 7.58 -9.33
N GLN A 187 -5.50 7.35 -8.03
CA GLN A 187 -5.87 6.06 -7.43
C GLN A 187 -7.39 5.85 -7.38
N GLN A 188 -8.17 6.90 -7.15
CA GLN A 188 -9.63 6.84 -7.18
C GLN A 188 -10.14 6.43 -8.57
N SER A 189 -9.57 7.01 -9.64
CA SER A 189 -9.96 6.63 -11.00
C SER A 189 -9.61 5.19 -11.33
N GLN A 190 -8.46 4.68 -10.85
CA GLN A 190 -8.08 3.27 -11.00
C GLN A 190 -9.03 2.31 -10.28
N VAL A 191 -9.43 2.63 -9.04
CA VAL A 191 -10.43 1.84 -8.31
C VAL A 191 -11.77 1.84 -9.05
N ALA A 192 -12.24 3.02 -9.48
CA ALA A 192 -13.50 3.15 -10.20
C ALA A 192 -13.50 2.36 -11.51
N ALA A 193 -12.40 2.44 -12.28
CA ALA A 193 -12.24 1.70 -13.53
C ALA A 193 -12.25 0.17 -13.30
N ALA A 194 -11.49 -0.32 -12.31
CA ALA A 194 -11.43 -1.75 -12.01
C ALA A 194 -12.80 -2.30 -11.55
N VAL A 195 -13.53 -1.54 -10.72
CA VAL A 195 -14.88 -1.93 -10.27
C VAL A 195 -15.87 -1.92 -11.43
N ALA A 196 -15.87 -0.86 -12.25
CA ALA A 196 -16.76 -0.76 -13.41
C ALA A 196 -16.52 -1.89 -14.43
N GLN A 197 -15.25 -2.22 -14.70
CA GLN A 197 -14.90 -3.34 -15.58
C GLN A 197 -15.37 -4.68 -15.02
N CYS A 198 -15.22 -4.89 -13.72
CA CYS A 198 -15.77 -6.08 -13.07
C CYS A 198 -17.30 -6.13 -13.11
N GLN A 199 -18.01 -5.01 -12.90
CA GLN A 199 -19.47 -4.94 -12.97
C GLN A 199 -19.99 -5.21 -14.39
N ALA A 200 -19.29 -4.71 -15.42
CA ALA A 200 -19.63 -4.98 -16.82
C ALA A 200 -19.43 -6.46 -17.20
N CYS A 201 -18.40 -7.11 -16.66
CA CYS A 201 -18.15 -8.53 -16.88
C CYS A 201 -19.08 -9.43 -16.05
N HIS A 202 -19.52 -8.97 -14.88
CA HIS A 202 -20.26 -9.79 -13.94
C HIS A 202 -21.72 -9.95 -14.37
N SER A 203 -22.13 -11.20 -14.63
CA SER A 203 -23.51 -11.53 -15.01
C SER A 203 -24.57 -11.21 -13.95
N GLY A 204 -24.17 -10.82 -12.73
CA GLY A 204 -25.04 -10.51 -11.59
C GLY A 204 -25.61 -9.08 -11.56
N GLY A 205 -25.36 -8.26 -12.59
CA GLY A 205 -25.94 -6.93 -12.75
C GLY A 205 -25.10 -5.78 -12.20
N THR A 206 -25.47 -4.56 -12.56
CA THR A 206 -24.67 -3.32 -12.37
C THR A 206 -24.75 -2.73 -10.96
N MET A 207 -25.80 -3.04 -10.20
CA MET A 207 -26.10 -2.39 -8.93
C MET A 207 -25.66 -3.18 -7.70
N GLY A 208 -25.14 -4.39 -7.89
CA GLY A 208 -24.72 -5.29 -6.81
C GLY A 208 -23.21 -5.27 -6.54
N PRO A 209 -22.78 -5.80 -5.39
CA PRO A 209 -21.37 -6.05 -5.15
C PRO A 209 -20.82 -7.12 -6.09
N VAL A 210 -19.78 -6.78 -6.85
CA VAL A 210 -18.88 -7.73 -7.53
C VAL A 210 -18.26 -8.75 -6.55
N ALA A 211 -18.75 -9.99 -6.55
CA ALA A 211 -18.23 -11.10 -5.75
C ALA A 211 -17.22 -12.01 -6.48
N CYS A 212 -16.67 -11.59 -7.62
CA CYS A 212 -15.75 -12.38 -8.44
C CYS A 212 -14.47 -12.78 -7.66
N THR A 213 -14.11 -14.06 -7.75
CA THR A 213 -12.92 -14.70 -7.15
C THR A 213 -11.98 -15.33 -8.19
N ASN A 214 -12.16 -15.00 -9.48
CA ASN A 214 -11.30 -15.54 -10.55
C ASN A 214 -9.86 -15.04 -10.42
N ALA A 215 -8.97 -15.89 -9.91
CA ALA A 215 -7.56 -15.59 -9.66
C ALA A 215 -6.74 -15.39 -10.95
N GLU A 216 -7.21 -15.88 -12.09
CA GLU A 216 -6.54 -15.72 -13.39
C GLU A 216 -6.88 -14.37 -14.06
N CYS A 217 -7.87 -13.64 -13.54
CA CYS A 217 -8.29 -12.37 -14.11
C CYS A 217 -7.35 -11.23 -13.68
N SER A 218 -6.74 -10.52 -14.64
CA SER A 218 -5.90 -9.35 -14.35
C SER A 218 -6.66 -8.24 -13.62
N VAL A 219 -7.94 -8.02 -13.96
CA VAL A 219 -8.81 -7.02 -13.33
C VAL A 219 -9.10 -7.37 -11.87
N PHE A 220 -9.16 -8.66 -11.52
CA PHE A 220 -9.32 -9.10 -10.14
C PHE A 220 -8.13 -8.63 -9.27
N HIS A 221 -6.90 -8.84 -9.73
CA HIS A 221 -5.68 -8.38 -9.04
C HIS A 221 -5.54 -6.85 -9.04
N GLN A 222 -5.96 -6.18 -10.12
CA GLN A 222 -6.02 -4.72 -10.18
C GLN A 222 -6.99 -4.16 -9.12
N ARG A 223 -8.19 -4.73 -8.98
CA ARG A 223 -9.17 -4.33 -7.96
C ARG A 223 -8.62 -4.53 -6.54
N LEU A 224 -7.98 -5.66 -6.27
CA LEU A 224 -7.40 -5.97 -4.96
C LEU A 224 -6.25 -5.01 -4.59
N SER A 225 -5.41 -4.66 -5.56
CA SER A 225 -4.27 -3.75 -5.34
C SER A 225 -4.66 -2.26 -5.35
N ALA A 226 -5.59 -1.84 -6.21
CA ALA A 226 -6.03 -0.45 -6.33
C ALA A 226 -6.67 0.07 -5.03
N SER A 227 -7.51 -0.74 -4.38
CA SER A 227 -8.11 -0.36 -3.09
C SER A 227 -7.06 -0.10 -2.01
N ARG A 228 -5.97 -0.88 -1.99
CA ARG A 228 -4.86 -0.64 -1.06
C ARG A 228 -4.04 0.59 -1.40
N ARG A 229 -3.78 0.83 -2.70
CA ARG A 229 -3.09 2.05 -3.17
C ARG A 229 -3.86 3.32 -2.82
N LEU A 230 -5.18 3.28 -2.97
CA LEU A 230 -6.06 4.36 -2.56
C LEU A 230 -6.00 4.58 -1.04
N GLY A 231 -6.07 3.51 -0.25
CA GLY A 231 -5.91 3.59 1.21
C GLY A 231 -4.59 4.25 1.63
N ALA A 232 -3.46 3.84 1.05
CA ALA A 232 -2.16 4.44 1.33
C ALA A 232 -2.09 5.93 0.93
N SER A 233 -2.72 6.31 -0.18
CA SER A 233 -2.79 7.70 -0.63
C SER A 233 -3.66 8.56 0.29
N ASN A 234 -4.77 8.02 0.78
CA ASN A 234 -5.64 8.71 1.75
C ASN A 234 -4.92 8.96 3.08
N VAL A 235 -4.14 8.00 3.58
CA VAL A 235 -3.31 8.21 4.79
C VAL A 235 -2.31 9.35 4.60
N LYS A 236 -1.69 9.48 3.42
CA LYS A 236 -0.81 10.62 3.10
C LYS A 236 -1.59 11.95 3.14
N LEU A 237 -2.79 11.99 2.57
CA LEU A 237 -3.65 13.17 2.57
C LEU A 237 -4.12 13.56 3.99
N GLU A 238 -4.54 12.61 4.81
CA GLU A 238 -4.95 12.87 6.20
C GLU A 238 -3.80 13.46 7.03
N ARG A 239 -2.59 12.93 6.87
CA ARG A 239 -1.39 13.48 7.53
C ARG A 239 -1.06 14.89 7.05
N LEU A 240 -1.26 15.17 5.76
CA LEU A 240 -1.05 16.51 5.20
C LEU A 240 -2.11 17.48 5.68
N ALA A 241 -3.38 17.07 5.75
CA ALA A 241 -4.47 17.86 6.33
C ALA A 241 -4.19 18.24 7.80
N ALA A 242 -3.64 17.31 8.59
CA ALA A 242 -3.19 17.58 9.97
C ALA A 242 -2.00 18.56 10.07
N SER A 243 -1.32 18.86 8.95
CA SER A 243 -0.24 19.85 8.87
C SER A 243 -0.62 21.11 8.10
N ALA A 244 -1.91 21.32 7.83
CA ALA A 244 -2.39 22.50 7.14
C ALA A 244 -2.01 23.77 7.93
N PRO A 245 -1.59 24.86 7.25
CA PRO A 245 -1.37 26.13 7.91
C PRO A 245 -2.70 26.67 8.48
N ASP A 246 -2.63 27.34 9.63
CA ASP A 246 -3.81 27.98 10.22
C ASP A 246 -4.43 28.95 9.22
N ARG A 247 -5.71 28.74 8.89
CA ARG A 247 -6.48 29.58 7.95
C ARG A 247 -6.69 31.01 8.46
N ALA A 248 -6.22 31.34 9.65
CA ALA A 248 -6.45 32.60 10.36
C ALA A 248 -5.78 33.85 9.73
N GLY A 249 -4.99 33.71 8.65
CA GLY A 249 -4.32 34.86 8.01
C GLY A 249 -4.40 34.95 6.48
N ALA A 250 -4.98 33.97 5.79
CA ALA A 250 -4.87 33.87 4.32
C ALA A 250 -6.02 34.56 3.54
N CYS A 251 -7.10 34.98 4.20
CA CYS A 251 -8.25 35.63 3.54
C CYS A 251 -8.08 37.15 3.31
N HIS A 252 -6.90 37.74 3.53
CA HIS A 252 -6.69 39.19 3.37
C HIS A 252 -5.66 39.58 2.31
N ALA A 253 -5.23 38.66 1.44
CA ALA A 253 -4.28 38.97 0.38
C ALA A 253 -4.70 38.34 -0.96
N TRP A 254 -5.89 38.74 -1.44
CA TRP A 254 -6.28 38.71 -2.86
C TRP A 254 -7.05 40.00 -3.14
#